data_AF-A0A8C8GS52-F1
#
_entry.id   AF-A0A8C8GS52-F1
#
_cell.length_a   1.000
_cell.length_b   1.000
_cell.length_c   1.000
_cell.angle_alpha   90.00
_cell.angle_beta   90.00
_cell.angle_gamma   90.00
#
_symmetry.space_group_name_H-M   'P 1'
#
loop_
_entity.id
_entity.type
_entity.pdbx_description
1 polymer ?
#
loop_
_entity_poly.entity_id
_entity_poly.type
_entity_poly.pdbx_seq_one_letter_code
_entity_poly.pdbx_strand_id
1 'polypeptide(L)'
;VGLSCVGKFRCGTSSHCISGSAQCDGVMDCENGEDELSCVRLSGKSSVLQVLSGGVWRTVCSEDWNSALGLSACKQLGYSRELIGTAAELFFNQYSDHLCLLLSLRLAHHLLSFSSKTQSHIVYVSAECGSRPQFSSRIVGGNVSALGQFPWQVSLHFQSEHLCGGSVVADSWILTAAHCVFAFPSLWAVHVGLTEQPVNGAQALAVQKIIYHGRYRPKALDYDIALMKLAEPLTFNGLVEPICLPNFGEDFEDGTMCWISGWGATSDGGDASDSLLSARVPLISSKACSTPGVYQGYISPGMICAGYLEGGTDSCQGDSGGPLACEDSVWKLVGATSWGQGCADRNKPGVYTRVTQSLKWIHQQMEVRKGSRGWGLGLAVIDEQVFEGL
;
A
#
# COMPACT_ATOMS: atom_id res chain seq x y z
N VAL A 1 29.03 -8.25 -12.89
CA VAL A 1 28.31 -9.38 -13.53
C VAL A 1 27.47 -10.04 -12.45
N GLY A 2 26.27 -9.52 -12.20
CA GLY A 2 25.36 -10.07 -11.18
C GLY A 2 24.45 -11.08 -11.84
N LEU A 3 24.43 -12.31 -11.33
CA LEU A 3 23.57 -13.39 -11.83
C LEU A 3 22.12 -12.90 -11.88
N SER A 4 21.62 -12.70 -13.09
CA SER A 4 20.22 -12.37 -13.32
C SER A 4 19.39 -13.60 -12.99
N CYS A 5 18.53 -13.54 -11.97
CA CYS A 5 17.58 -14.61 -11.64
C CYS A 5 16.44 -14.69 -12.67
N VAL A 6 16.73 -14.58 -13.98
CA VAL A 6 15.69 -14.63 -15.02
C VAL A 6 14.95 -15.96 -14.91
N GLY A 7 13.63 -15.89 -14.71
CA GLY A 7 12.78 -17.07 -14.55
C GLY A 7 12.90 -17.79 -13.20
N LYS A 8 13.60 -17.21 -12.23
CA LYS A 8 13.80 -17.75 -10.87
C LYS A 8 13.35 -16.75 -9.81
N PHE A 9 13.02 -17.24 -8.62
CA PHE A 9 12.79 -16.37 -7.47
C PHE A 9 14.12 -15.97 -6.87
N ARG A 10 14.26 -14.70 -6.48
CA ARG A 10 15.46 -14.20 -5.82
C ARG A 10 15.15 -13.97 -4.35
N CYS A 11 15.83 -14.69 -3.46
CA CYS A 11 15.81 -14.42 -2.04
C CYS A 11 16.28 -12.98 -1.80
N GLY A 12 15.54 -12.22 -0.98
CA GLY A 12 15.84 -10.85 -0.62
C GLY A 12 17.15 -10.73 0.15
N THR A 13 17.29 -11.47 1.26
CA THR A 13 18.45 -11.34 2.16
C THR A 13 19.73 -11.92 1.54
N SER A 14 19.72 -13.19 1.14
CA SER A 14 20.92 -13.87 0.62
C SER A 14 21.24 -13.57 -0.85
N SER A 15 20.31 -12.96 -1.61
CA SER A 15 20.42 -12.77 -3.06
C SER A 15 20.60 -14.06 -3.89
N HIS A 16 20.39 -15.25 -3.30
CA HIS A 16 20.38 -16.53 -4.00
C HIS A 16 19.13 -16.69 -4.87
N CYS A 17 19.21 -17.45 -5.97
CA CYS A 17 18.08 -17.71 -6.86
C CYS A 17 17.54 -19.14 -6.69
N ILE A 18 16.28 -19.30 -6.30
CA ILE A 18 15.59 -20.60 -6.20
C ILE A 18 14.63 -20.81 -7.38
N SER A 19 14.14 -22.04 -7.55
CA SER A 19 13.13 -22.33 -8.60
C SER A 19 11.86 -21.52 -8.37
N GLY A 20 11.16 -21.12 -9.42
CA GLY A 20 9.84 -20.50 -9.27
C GLY A 20 8.83 -21.41 -8.56
N SER A 21 8.99 -22.73 -8.71
CA SER A 21 8.16 -23.75 -8.06
C SER A 21 8.42 -23.93 -6.57
N ALA A 22 9.56 -23.42 -6.08
CA ALA A 22 9.96 -23.45 -4.67
C ALA A 22 9.38 -22.28 -3.87
N GLN A 23 8.63 -21.37 -4.53
CA GLN A 23 7.86 -20.37 -3.78
C GLN A 23 6.54 -20.99 -3.33
N CYS A 24 6.20 -20.77 -2.06
CA CYS A 24 4.92 -21.14 -1.48
C CYS A 24 4.68 -22.66 -1.51
N ASP A 25 5.74 -23.44 -1.34
CA ASP A 25 5.69 -24.91 -1.31
C ASP A 25 5.72 -25.49 0.11
N GLY A 26 5.85 -24.62 1.13
CA GLY A 26 5.93 -24.97 2.54
C GLY A 26 7.33 -25.30 3.03
N VAL A 27 8.37 -25.17 2.19
CA VAL A 27 9.78 -25.36 2.52
C VAL A 27 10.46 -24.00 2.55
N MET A 28 11.28 -23.75 3.57
CA MET A 28 12.07 -22.51 3.63
C MET A 28 13.36 -22.70 2.84
N ASP A 29 13.36 -22.32 1.57
CA ASP A 29 14.54 -22.30 0.70
C ASP A 29 15.27 -20.93 0.75
N CYS A 30 14.59 -19.86 1.18
CA CYS A 30 15.21 -18.57 1.47
C CYS A 30 15.39 -18.32 2.97
N GLU A 31 16.39 -17.49 3.30
CA GLU A 31 16.58 -17.01 4.68
C GLU A 31 15.31 -16.32 5.19
N ASN A 32 14.98 -16.55 6.46
CA ASN A 32 13.76 -16.05 7.09
C ASN A 32 12.43 -16.47 6.43
N GLY A 33 12.45 -17.47 5.52
CA GLY A 33 11.26 -17.97 4.83
C GLY A 33 10.66 -16.94 3.85
N GLU A 34 11.49 -16.09 3.24
CA GLU A 34 11.04 -15.04 2.30
C GLU A 34 10.28 -15.58 1.08
N ASP A 35 10.57 -16.81 0.68
CA ASP A 35 9.93 -17.58 -0.39
C ASP A 35 8.53 -18.08 -0.04
N GLU A 36 8.22 -18.13 1.26
CA GLU A 36 6.92 -18.54 1.80
C GLU A 36 6.04 -17.34 2.20
N LEU A 37 6.43 -16.13 1.76
CA LEU A 37 5.68 -14.89 1.92
C LEU A 37 5.01 -14.47 0.61
N SER A 38 3.92 -13.74 0.72
CA SER A 38 3.13 -13.17 -0.37
C SER A 38 2.61 -14.23 -1.32
N CYS A 39 2.18 -15.36 -0.76
CA CYS A 39 1.62 -16.51 -1.47
C CYS A 39 0.17 -16.34 -1.88
N VAL A 40 -0.48 -15.29 -1.38
CA VAL A 40 -1.87 -14.92 -1.66
C VAL A 40 -1.91 -13.53 -2.25
N ARG A 41 -2.78 -13.31 -3.24
CA ARG A 41 -3.05 -11.97 -3.79
C ARG A 41 -4.51 -11.81 -4.21
N LEU A 42 -4.92 -10.55 -4.32
CA LEU A 42 -6.17 -10.17 -4.98
C LEU A 42 -5.86 -9.65 -6.37
N SER A 43 -6.63 -10.07 -7.37
CA SER A 43 -6.37 -9.77 -8.78
C SER A 43 -7.57 -9.13 -9.47
N GLY A 44 -7.29 -8.11 -10.28
CA GLY A 44 -8.27 -7.42 -11.12
C GLY A 44 -9.33 -6.63 -10.35
N LYS A 45 -10.24 -5.98 -11.07
CA LYS A 45 -11.29 -5.12 -10.47
C LYS A 45 -12.25 -5.87 -9.55
N SER A 46 -12.48 -7.16 -9.82
CA SER A 46 -13.38 -8.01 -9.02
C SER A 46 -12.76 -8.53 -7.72
N SER A 47 -11.49 -8.25 -7.42
CA SER A 47 -10.80 -8.76 -6.22
C SER A 47 -10.80 -10.29 -6.14
N VAL A 48 -10.47 -10.96 -7.26
CA VAL A 48 -10.39 -12.43 -7.31
C VAL A 48 -9.24 -12.91 -6.45
N LEU A 49 -9.50 -13.85 -5.54
CA LEU A 49 -8.47 -14.46 -4.73
C LEU A 49 -7.61 -15.42 -5.57
N GLN A 50 -6.31 -15.21 -5.53
CA GLN A 50 -5.33 -16.08 -6.17
C GLN A 50 -4.27 -16.53 -5.18
N VAL A 51 -3.82 -17.77 -5.36
CA VAL A 51 -2.71 -18.37 -4.61
C VAL A 51 -1.59 -18.76 -5.57
N LEU A 52 -0.35 -18.60 -5.13
CA LEU A 52 0.82 -19.05 -5.87
C LEU A 52 1.05 -20.53 -5.58
N SER A 53 1.11 -21.34 -6.63
CA SER A 53 1.36 -22.78 -6.49
C SER A 53 2.12 -23.31 -7.71
N GLY A 54 3.26 -23.97 -7.47
CA GLY A 54 4.14 -24.46 -8.54
C GLY A 54 4.64 -23.34 -9.45
N GLY A 55 4.85 -22.13 -8.91
CA GLY A 55 5.29 -20.95 -9.65
C GLY A 55 4.21 -20.28 -10.52
N VAL A 56 2.95 -20.73 -10.42
CA VAL A 56 1.82 -20.17 -11.20
C VAL A 56 0.74 -19.67 -10.26
N TRP A 57 0.24 -18.46 -10.54
CA TRP A 57 -0.93 -17.91 -9.84
C TRP A 57 -2.20 -18.59 -10.34
N ARG A 58 -2.99 -19.12 -9.41
CA ARG A 58 -4.24 -19.82 -9.70
C ARG A 58 -5.36 -19.28 -8.85
N THR A 59 -6.57 -19.27 -9.39
CA THR A 59 -7.78 -18.85 -8.66
C THR A 59 -8.23 -19.94 -7.70
N VAL A 60 -8.90 -19.53 -6.63
CA VAL A 60 -9.38 -20.42 -5.57
C VAL A 60 -10.84 -20.80 -5.82
N CYS A 61 -11.17 -22.09 -5.75
CA CYS A 61 -12.55 -22.56 -5.84
C CYS A 61 -13.34 -22.17 -4.58
N SER A 62 -14.63 -21.87 -4.73
CA SER A 62 -15.50 -21.54 -3.59
C SER A 62 -15.93 -22.77 -2.77
N GLU A 63 -15.86 -23.97 -3.34
CA GLU A 63 -16.13 -25.22 -2.63
C GLU A 63 -15.15 -25.38 -1.46
N ASP A 64 -15.66 -25.79 -0.29
CA ASP A 64 -14.94 -25.89 0.99
C ASP A 64 -14.37 -24.58 1.56
N TRP A 65 -14.62 -23.43 0.90
CA TRP A 65 -14.24 -22.13 1.44
C TRP A 65 -14.96 -21.85 2.76
N ASN A 66 -14.21 -21.45 3.76
CA ASN A 66 -14.71 -21.20 5.12
C ASN A 66 -13.94 -20.05 5.77
N SER A 67 -14.42 -19.60 6.92
CA SER A 67 -13.85 -18.47 7.66
C SER A 67 -12.39 -18.66 8.07
N ALA A 68 -11.95 -19.90 8.32
CA ALA A 68 -10.55 -20.17 8.65
C ALA A 68 -9.62 -19.96 7.45
N LEU A 69 -10.05 -20.37 6.25
CA LEU A 69 -9.34 -20.08 4.99
C LEU A 69 -9.34 -18.58 4.69
N GLY A 70 -10.48 -17.91 4.88
CA GLY A 70 -10.61 -16.45 4.74
C GLY A 70 -9.66 -15.69 5.66
N LEU A 71 -9.67 -16.01 6.95
CA LEU A 71 -8.76 -15.40 7.92
C LEU A 71 -7.29 -15.67 7.58
N SER A 72 -6.96 -16.88 7.11
CA SER A 72 -5.59 -17.20 6.67
C SER A 72 -5.16 -16.36 5.47
N ALA A 73 -6.02 -16.19 4.48
CA ALA A 73 -5.75 -15.36 3.31
C ALA A 73 -5.57 -13.88 3.70
N CYS A 74 -6.44 -13.34 4.56
CA CYS A 74 -6.34 -11.95 5.04
C CYS A 74 -5.03 -11.69 5.76
N LYS A 75 -4.65 -12.66 6.59
CA LYS A 75 -3.40 -12.67 7.34
C LYS A 75 -2.16 -12.63 6.44
N GLN A 76 -2.17 -13.37 5.32
CA GLN A 76 -1.09 -13.34 4.32
C GLN A 76 -1.10 -12.05 3.50
N LEU A 77 -2.26 -11.42 3.32
CA LEU A 77 -2.37 -10.09 2.71
C LEU A 77 -1.97 -8.95 3.66
N GLY A 78 -1.73 -9.25 4.95
CA GLY A 78 -1.31 -8.29 5.96
C GLY A 78 -2.44 -7.65 6.77
N TYR A 79 -3.67 -8.16 6.67
CA TYR A 79 -4.83 -7.69 7.41
C TYR A 79 -5.05 -8.52 8.70
N SER A 80 -5.51 -7.85 9.76
CA SER A 80 -5.70 -8.42 11.10
C SER A 80 -7.07 -9.07 11.31
N ARG A 81 -8.06 -8.68 10.52
CA ARG A 81 -9.45 -9.14 10.60
C ARG A 81 -9.81 -9.98 9.38
N GLU A 82 -10.87 -10.76 9.55
CA GLU A 82 -11.51 -11.46 8.44
C GLU A 82 -12.09 -10.40 7.49
N LEU A 83 -11.52 -10.28 6.30
CA LEU A 83 -12.22 -9.68 5.17
C LEU A 83 -13.30 -10.69 4.80
N ILE A 84 -14.57 -10.30 4.89
CA ILE A 84 -15.67 -11.18 4.51
C ILE A 84 -15.53 -11.44 3.01
N GLY A 85 -15.00 -12.61 2.66
CA GLY A 85 -15.14 -13.15 1.32
C GLY A 85 -16.59 -13.58 1.15
N THR A 86 -17.42 -12.75 0.53
CA THR A 86 -18.69 -13.23 0.01
C THR A 86 -18.36 -14.13 -1.18
N ALA A 87 -18.65 -15.43 -1.04
CA ALA A 87 -18.79 -16.27 -2.22
C ALA A 87 -19.98 -15.72 -3.03
N ALA A 88 -19.69 -14.94 -4.07
CA ALA A 88 -20.71 -14.32 -4.92
C ALA A 88 -20.71 -14.98 -6.31
N GLU A 89 -21.91 -15.29 -6.80
CA GLU A 89 -22.14 -15.77 -8.15
C GLU A 89 -21.78 -14.68 -9.17
N LEU A 90 -20.98 -15.04 -10.18
CA LEU A 90 -20.95 -14.27 -11.42
C LEU A 90 -21.50 -15.15 -12.53
N PHE A 91 -22.71 -14.82 -12.99
CA PHE A 91 -23.20 -15.22 -14.29
C PHE A 91 -22.40 -14.47 -15.37
N PHE A 92 -21.24 -15.01 -15.76
CA PHE A 92 -20.68 -14.65 -17.06
C PHE A 92 -21.13 -15.70 -18.09
N ASN A 93 -22.04 -15.27 -18.96
CA ASN A 93 -22.25 -15.92 -20.24
C ASN A 93 -20.98 -15.79 -21.08
N GLN A 94 -20.03 -16.72 -20.95
CA GLN A 94 -19.22 -17.25 -22.04
C GLN A 94 -18.17 -18.24 -21.51
N TYR A 95 -18.36 -19.51 -21.87
CA TYR A 95 -17.34 -20.53 -22.11
C TYR A 95 -15.90 -20.20 -21.68
N SER A 96 -15.52 -20.63 -20.47
CA SER A 96 -14.28 -21.36 -20.26
C SER A 96 -14.36 -22.12 -18.94
N ASP A 97 -14.14 -23.43 -18.96
CA ASP A 97 -13.88 -24.22 -17.75
C ASP A 97 -12.70 -23.60 -17.00
N HIS A 98 -12.96 -22.82 -15.94
CA HIS A 98 -11.90 -22.24 -15.12
C HIS A 98 -11.31 -23.34 -14.22
N LEU A 99 -10.02 -23.60 -14.42
CA LEU A 99 -9.25 -24.47 -13.54
C LEU A 99 -8.93 -23.70 -12.25
N CYS A 100 -9.68 -23.98 -11.18
CA CYS A 100 -9.42 -23.41 -9.86
C CYS A 100 -8.80 -24.47 -8.93
N LEU A 101 -8.18 -23.99 -7.85
CA LEU A 101 -7.61 -24.83 -6.81
C LEU A 101 -8.59 -24.98 -5.65
N LEU A 102 -8.89 -26.22 -5.27
CA LEU A 102 -9.45 -26.53 -3.96
C LEU A 102 -8.37 -26.36 -2.90
N LEU A 103 -8.67 -25.59 -1.86
CA LEU A 103 -7.80 -25.42 -0.70
C LEU A 103 -8.31 -26.28 0.45
N SER A 104 -7.45 -27.15 0.99
CA SER A 104 -7.69 -27.78 2.28
C SER A 104 -6.58 -27.41 3.27
N LEU A 105 -6.98 -26.98 4.47
CA LEU A 105 -6.09 -26.71 5.60
C LEU A 105 -5.78 -28.02 6.32
N ARG A 106 -4.55 -28.52 6.24
CA ARG A 106 -4.08 -29.59 7.13
C ARG A 106 -3.49 -28.99 8.41
N LEU A 107 -4.24 -29.10 9.51
CA LEU A 107 -3.90 -28.55 10.84
C LEU A 107 -2.52 -28.94 11.38
N ALA A 108 -1.92 -30.03 10.91
CA ALA A 108 -0.67 -30.53 11.46
C ALA A 108 0.59 -29.77 11.01
N HIS A 109 0.55 -29.04 9.88
CA HIS A 109 1.78 -28.47 9.27
C HIS A 109 1.60 -27.11 8.57
N HIS A 110 0.43 -26.46 8.65
CA HIS A 110 0.13 -25.27 7.83
C HIS A 110 0.33 -25.47 6.31
N LEU A 111 0.28 -26.72 5.84
CA LEU A 111 0.43 -27.05 4.42
C LEU A 111 -0.93 -27.00 3.73
N LEU A 112 -1.02 -26.22 2.65
CA LEU A 112 -2.17 -26.20 1.74
C LEU A 112 -2.05 -27.41 0.80
N SER A 113 -3.03 -28.30 0.79
CA SER A 113 -3.12 -29.35 -0.23
C SER A 113 -3.95 -28.86 -1.41
N PHE A 114 -3.48 -29.09 -2.63
CA PHE A 114 -4.09 -28.60 -3.84
C PHE A 114 -4.71 -29.73 -4.67
N SER A 115 -5.95 -29.55 -5.11
CA SER A 115 -6.55 -30.36 -6.18
C SER A 115 -7.11 -29.42 -7.23
N SER A 116 -6.80 -29.69 -8.50
CA SER A 116 -7.36 -28.92 -9.61
C SER A 116 -8.77 -29.43 -9.93
N LYS A 117 -9.76 -28.53 -10.00
CA LYS A 117 -11.09 -28.84 -10.53
C LYS A 117 -11.46 -27.82 -11.61
N THR A 118 -12.20 -28.28 -12.61
CA THR A 118 -12.90 -27.41 -13.56
C THR A 118 -14.25 -27.02 -12.94
N GLN A 119 -14.38 -25.78 -12.50
CA GLN A 119 -15.61 -25.29 -11.87
C GLN A 119 -15.89 -23.83 -12.23
N SER A 120 -17.17 -23.45 -12.08
CA SER A 120 -17.70 -22.12 -12.41
C SER A 120 -17.65 -21.12 -11.25
N HIS A 121 -17.38 -21.54 -10.00
CA HIS A 121 -17.48 -20.67 -8.82
C HIS A 121 -16.14 -20.47 -8.11
N ILE A 122 -15.65 -19.23 -8.09
CA ILE A 122 -14.38 -18.82 -7.48
C ILE A 122 -14.59 -17.87 -6.30
N VAL A 123 -13.56 -17.72 -5.47
CA VAL A 123 -13.59 -16.85 -4.29
C VAL A 123 -13.23 -15.42 -4.66
N TYR A 124 -14.05 -14.48 -4.19
CA TYR A 124 -13.77 -13.04 -4.20
C TYR A 124 -13.63 -12.55 -2.78
N VAL A 125 -12.78 -11.55 -2.57
CA VAL A 125 -12.59 -10.95 -1.25
C VAL A 125 -13.04 -9.51 -1.29
N SER A 126 -14.03 -9.17 -0.49
CA SER A 126 -14.40 -7.79 -0.22
C SER A 126 -13.62 -7.33 1.01
N ALA A 127 -12.68 -6.40 0.79
CA ALA A 127 -11.97 -5.79 1.89
C ALA A 127 -12.81 -4.65 2.49
N GLU A 128 -12.96 -4.61 3.82
CA GLU A 128 -13.60 -3.51 4.54
C GLU A 128 -12.67 -2.29 4.57
N CYS A 129 -12.52 -1.65 3.42
CA CYS A 129 -11.67 -0.47 3.22
C CYS A 129 -12.28 0.46 2.17
N GLY A 130 -11.71 1.66 2.05
CA GLY A 130 -12.09 2.61 1.01
C GLY A 130 -13.52 3.13 1.17
N SER A 131 -14.07 3.10 2.40
CA SER A 131 -15.39 3.63 2.73
C SER A 131 -15.28 5.01 3.37
N ARG A 132 -16.33 5.82 3.22
CA ARG A 132 -16.48 7.14 3.86
C ARG A 132 -17.83 7.23 4.58
N PRO A 133 -18.04 6.45 5.65
CA PRO A 133 -19.38 6.24 6.20
C PRO A 133 -20.02 7.53 6.76
N GLN A 134 -19.21 8.47 7.23
CA GLN A 134 -19.66 9.77 7.76
C GLN A 134 -19.85 10.83 6.66
N PHE A 135 -19.60 10.50 5.39
CA PHE A 135 -19.57 11.48 4.31
C PHE A 135 -20.14 10.91 2.99
N SER A 136 -21.36 11.32 2.62
CA SER A 136 -22.10 10.78 1.45
C SER A 136 -22.44 11.80 0.35
N SER A 137 -22.00 13.06 0.46
CA SER A 137 -22.35 14.09 -0.51
C SER A 137 -21.38 14.13 -1.71
N ARG A 138 -21.89 14.52 -2.89
CA ARG A 138 -21.05 14.83 -4.06
C ARG A 138 -20.25 16.09 -3.74
N ILE A 139 -18.93 15.97 -3.61
CA ILE A 139 -18.05 17.11 -3.39
C ILE A 139 -17.98 17.99 -4.65
N VAL A 140 -18.23 19.29 -4.50
CA VAL A 140 -18.09 20.29 -5.57
C VAL A 140 -17.22 21.43 -5.04
N GLY A 141 -16.08 21.69 -5.70
CA GLY A 141 -15.17 22.81 -5.38
C GLY A 141 -14.44 22.64 -4.04
N GLY A 142 -13.24 22.06 -4.05
CA GLY A 142 -12.45 21.89 -2.83
C GLY A 142 -11.86 23.20 -2.32
N ASN A 143 -11.83 23.39 -1.00
CA ASN A 143 -10.91 24.33 -0.35
C ASN A 143 -10.65 23.98 1.13
N VAL A 144 -11.59 23.38 1.88
CA VAL A 144 -11.34 22.84 3.24
C VAL A 144 -12.08 21.51 3.38
N SER A 145 -11.44 20.53 4.00
CA SER A 145 -11.99 19.18 4.18
C SER A 145 -12.82 19.09 5.45
N ALA A 146 -13.98 18.45 5.36
CA ALA A 146 -14.80 18.14 6.53
C ALA A 146 -14.22 16.95 7.32
N LEU A 147 -14.53 16.90 8.62
CA LEU A 147 -14.15 15.78 9.47
C LEU A 147 -14.74 14.46 8.93
N GLY A 148 -13.90 13.43 8.77
CA GLY A 148 -14.29 12.14 8.21
C GLY A 148 -14.44 12.12 6.67
N GLN A 149 -14.16 13.22 5.96
CA GLN A 149 -14.19 13.24 4.49
C GLN A 149 -13.09 12.37 3.87
N PHE A 150 -11.91 12.32 4.49
CA PHE A 150 -10.79 11.46 4.11
C PHE A 150 -10.30 10.69 5.34
N PRO A 151 -11.03 9.64 5.76
CA PRO A 151 -10.82 8.99 7.06
C PRO A 151 -9.52 8.19 7.15
N TRP A 152 -8.87 7.92 6.02
CA TRP A 152 -7.54 7.32 5.93
C TRP A 152 -6.40 8.33 6.00
N GLN A 153 -6.68 9.64 5.96
CA GLN A 153 -5.64 10.66 5.99
C GLN A 153 -4.88 10.61 7.31
N VAL A 154 -3.55 10.68 7.22
CA VAL A 154 -2.65 10.69 8.36
C VAL A 154 -1.81 11.96 8.35
N SER A 155 -1.59 12.54 9.54
CA SER A 155 -0.53 13.51 9.79
C SER A 155 0.62 12.81 10.50
N LEU A 156 1.82 12.86 9.90
CA LEU A 156 3.05 12.32 10.48
C LEU A 156 3.85 13.46 11.11
N HIS A 157 4.04 13.37 12.42
CA HIS A 157 4.80 14.34 13.18
C HIS A 157 6.20 13.79 13.48
N PHE A 158 7.22 14.61 13.22
CA PHE A 158 8.59 14.38 13.66
C PHE A 158 8.92 15.40 14.74
N GLN A 159 9.33 14.96 15.93
CA GLN A 159 9.61 15.85 17.07
C GLN A 159 8.47 16.84 17.37
N SER A 160 7.23 16.32 17.35
CA SER A 160 5.98 17.06 17.61
C SER A 160 5.50 18.02 16.51
N GLU A 161 6.25 18.20 15.42
CA GLU A 161 5.85 19.04 14.30
C GLU A 161 5.40 18.20 13.10
N HIS A 162 4.33 18.64 12.41
CA HIS A 162 3.89 18.01 11.17
C HIS A 162 4.97 18.15 10.10
N LEU A 163 5.31 17.02 9.49
CA LEU A 163 6.33 16.97 8.45
C LEU A 163 5.80 16.38 7.14
N CYS A 164 4.98 15.33 7.23
CA CYS A 164 4.47 14.62 6.06
C CYS A 164 3.05 14.11 6.29
N GLY A 165 2.38 13.77 5.20
CA GLY A 165 1.17 12.99 5.18
C GLY A 165 1.40 11.48 5.18
N GLY A 166 0.31 10.74 5.25
CA GLY A 166 0.28 9.29 5.10
C GLY A 166 -1.13 8.79 4.87
N SER A 167 -1.26 7.48 4.66
CA SER A 167 -2.53 6.79 4.47
C SER A 167 -2.65 5.56 5.37
N VAL A 168 -3.76 5.44 6.10
CA VAL A 168 -4.10 4.20 6.81
C VAL A 168 -4.43 3.12 5.79
N VAL A 169 -3.63 2.05 5.72
CA VAL A 169 -3.86 0.92 4.79
C VAL A 169 -4.28 -0.36 5.51
N ALA A 170 -4.01 -0.45 6.81
CA ALA A 170 -4.58 -1.45 7.72
C ALA A 170 -4.54 -0.90 9.16
N ASP A 171 -5.12 -1.63 10.11
CA ASP A 171 -5.25 -1.18 11.50
C ASP A 171 -3.90 -0.82 12.16
N SER A 172 -2.82 -1.49 11.78
CA SER A 172 -1.50 -1.28 12.36
C SER A 172 -0.51 -0.69 11.36
N TRP A 173 -0.96 -0.29 10.17
CA TRP A 173 -0.08 0.06 9.06
C TRP A 173 -0.45 1.37 8.37
N ILE A 174 0.52 2.27 8.34
CA ILE A 174 0.46 3.53 7.59
C ILE A 174 1.41 3.44 6.40
N LEU A 175 0.93 3.83 5.23
CA LEU A 175 1.74 4.00 4.02
C LEU A 175 2.11 5.48 3.87
N THR A 176 3.36 5.77 3.57
CA THR A 176 3.88 7.12 3.33
C THR A 176 5.04 7.07 2.32
N ALA A 177 5.72 8.19 2.09
CA ALA A 177 6.88 8.28 1.21
C ALA A 177 8.18 7.89 1.97
N ALA A 178 9.15 7.34 1.25
CA ALA A 178 10.45 6.99 1.84
C ALA A 178 11.27 8.22 2.22
N HIS A 179 11.17 9.30 1.46
CA HIS A 179 11.88 10.55 1.74
C HIS A 179 11.40 11.24 3.03
N CYS A 180 10.19 10.94 3.48
CA CYS A 180 9.66 11.45 4.75
C CYS A 180 10.33 10.80 5.94
N VAL A 181 10.59 9.49 5.87
CA VAL A 181 10.95 8.72 7.06
C VAL A 181 12.46 8.65 7.26
N PHE A 182 12.91 9.12 8.41
CA PHE A 182 14.31 9.09 8.84
C PHE A 182 14.40 8.97 10.37
N ALA A 183 15.59 8.70 10.88
CA ALA A 183 15.86 8.53 12.31
C ALA A 183 15.02 7.41 12.97
N PHE A 184 14.94 7.44 14.31
CA PHE A 184 14.35 6.37 15.12
C PHE A 184 12.82 6.48 15.22
N PRO A 185 12.08 5.35 15.27
CA PRO A 185 10.62 5.35 15.42
C PRO A 185 10.11 6.14 16.65
N SER A 186 10.89 6.22 17.72
CA SER A 186 10.54 6.94 18.96
C SER A 186 10.41 8.46 18.79
N LEU A 187 10.97 9.03 17.72
CA LEU A 187 10.87 10.46 17.39
C LEU A 187 9.63 10.78 16.55
N TRP A 188 8.89 9.76 16.11
CA TRP A 188 7.74 9.89 15.25
C TRP A 188 6.44 9.67 16.03
N ALA A 189 5.45 10.49 15.72
CA ALA A 189 4.08 10.34 16.17
C ALA A 189 3.13 10.33 14.97
N VAL A 190 2.13 9.46 15.03
CA VAL A 190 1.08 9.33 14.02
C VAL A 190 -0.21 9.92 14.57
N HIS A 191 -0.84 10.80 13.80
CA HIS A 191 -2.14 11.37 14.15
C HIS A 191 -3.17 11.09 13.04
N VAL A 192 -4.38 10.69 13.45
CA VAL A 192 -5.49 10.27 12.57
C VAL A 192 -6.82 10.86 13.03
N GLY A 193 -7.80 10.91 12.13
CA GLY A 193 -9.17 11.33 12.48
C GLY A 193 -9.29 12.81 12.86
N LEU A 194 -8.42 13.65 12.29
CA LEU A 194 -8.37 15.09 12.52
C LEU A 194 -8.44 15.85 11.20
N THR A 195 -8.87 17.11 11.28
CA THR A 195 -8.87 18.06 10.16
C THR A 195 -8.18 19.36 10.49
N GLU A 196 -7.73 19.56 11.72
CA GLU A 196 -7.10 20.81 12.16
C GLU A 196 -5.76 20.56 12.85
N GLN A 197 -4.86 21.53 12.71
CA GLN A 197 -3.57 21.67 13.37
C GLN A 197 -3.46 23.06 14.03
N PRO A 198 -2.63 23.24 15.08
CA PRO A 198 -1.87 22.21 15.79
C PRO A 198 -2.79 21.24 16.52
N VAL A 199 -2.29 20.01 16.74
CA VAL A 199 -3.07 18.93 17.33
C VAL A 199 -3.29 19.19 18.83
N ASN A 200 -4.39 19.85 19.19
CA ASN A 200 -4.76 20.12 20.57
C ASN A 200 -5.55 18.94 21.16
N GLY A 201 -4.88 18.11 21.95
CA GLY A 201 -5.52 17.03 22.72
C GLY A 201 -5.89 15.77 21.94
N ALA A 202 -5.57 15.67 20.64
CA ALA A 202 -5.73 14.41 19.92
C ALA A 202 -4.63 13.41 20.30
N GLN A 203 -5.00 12.14 20.36
CA GLN A 203 -4.08 11.07 20.75
C GLN A 203 -2.97 10.91 19.71
N ALA A 204 -1.72 11.03 20.16
CA ALA A 204 -0.54 10.65 19.38
C ALA A 204 -0.35 9.13 19.43
N LEU A 205 -0.25 8.49 18.28
CA LEU A 205 -0.01 7.05 18.16
C LEU A 205 1.49 6.79 18.00
N ALA A 206 2.02 5.90 18.83
CA ALA A 206 3.43 5.53 18.81
C ALA A 206 3.76 4.62 17.62
N VAL A 207 4.95 4.80 17.06
CA VAL A 207 5.46 4.02 15.94
C VAL A 207 6.36 2.90 16.45
N GLN A 208 6.01 1.65 16.14
CA GLN A 208 6.81 0.47 16.49
C GLN A 208 7.99 0.30 15.53
N LYS A 209 7.74 0.47 14.23
CA LYS A 209 8.74 0.17 13.19
C LYS A 209 8.53 1.04 11.97
N ILE A 210 9.62 1.48 11.37
CA ILE A 210 9.65 2.18 10.08
C ILE A 210 10.36 1.27 9.08
N ILE A 211 9.76 1.11 7.90
CA ILE A 211 10.29 0.26 6.82
C ILE A 211 10.18 1.04 5.51
N TYR A 212 11.29 1.51 4.96
CA TYR A 212 11.31 2.10 3.63
C TYR A 212 11.77 1.08 2.58
N HIS A 213 11.40 1.31 1.32
CA HIS A 213 11.74 0.38 0.25
C HIS A 213 13.26 0.30 0.04
N GLY A 214 13.85 -0.90 0.10
CA GLY A 214 15.32 -1.07 0.03
C GLY A 214 15.96 -0.68 -1.31
N ARG A 215 15.16 -0.48 -2.37
CA ARG A 215 15.60 0.09 -3.66
C ARG A 215 15.35 1.59 -3.81
N TYR A 216 14.92 2.28 -2.74
CA TYR A 216 14.71 3.71 -2.76
C TYR A 216 15.99 4.45 -3.19
N ARG A 217 15.86 5.37 -4.16
CA ARG A 217 16.97 6.15 -4.71
C ARG A 217 16.73 7.63 -4.42
N PRO A 218 17.33 8.18 -3.34
CA PRO A 218 17.04 9.56 -2.90
C PRO A 218 17.20 10.63 -3.98
N LYS A 219 18.21 10.51 -4.85
CA LYS A 219 18.46 11.49 -5.93
C LYS A 219 17.40 11.46 -7.04
N ALA A 220 16.82 10.29 -7.31
CA ALA A 220 15.85 10.11 -8.38
C ALA A 220 14.41 10.05 -7.86
N LEU A 221 14.23 9.99 -6.54
CA LEU A 221 12.96 9.74 -5.85
C LEU A 221 12.21 8.52 -6.42
N ASP A 222 12.98 7.53 -6.88
CA ASP A 222 12.44 6.26 -7.39
C ASP A 222 12.27 5.27 -6.24
N TYR A 223 11.19 4.49 -6.27
CA TYR A 223 10.73 3.66 -5.14
C TYR A 223 10.54 4.44 -3.84
N ASP A 224 9.97 5.65 -3.94
CA ASP A 224 9.75 6.54 -2.81
C ASP A 224 8.51 6.14 -2.00
N ILE A 225 8.63 5.03 -1.27
CA ILE A 225 7.56 4.44 -0.46
C ILE A 225 8.09 3.85 0.83
N ALA A 226 7.33 4.04 1.91
CA ALA A 226 7.58 3.49 3.22
C ALA A 226 6.30 3.04 3.91
N LEU A 227 6.48 2.15 4.88
CA LEU A 227 5.45 1.69 5.81
C LEU A 227 5.89 2.02 7.23
N MET A 228 4.95 2.54 8.01
CA MET A 228 5.10 2.72 9.46
C MET A 228 4.13 1.78 10.14
N LYS A 229 4.68 0.90 11.00
CA LYS A 229 3.90 0.01 11.84
C LYS A 229 3.61 0.69 13.16
N LEU A 230 2.35 0.77 13.55
CA LEU A 230 1.92 1.30 14.83
C LEU A 230 2.22 0.33 15.97
N ALA A 231 2.47 0.85 17.16
CA ALA A 231 2.65 0.05 18.37
C ALA A 231 1.34 -0.62 18.81
N GLU A 232 0.23 0.10 18.67
CA GLU A 232 -1.12 -0.37 18.97
C GLU A 232 -2.01 -0.25 17.72
N PRO A 233 -2.90 -1.22 17.44
CA PRO A 233 -3.79 -1.17 16.30
C PRO A 233 -4.85 -0.07 16.45
N LEU A 234 -5.21 0.55 15.34
CA LEU A 234 -6.29 1.52 15.22
C LEU A 234 -7.65 0.88 15.48
N THR A 235 -8.55 1.67 16.06
CA THR A 235 -9.97 1.36 16.12
C THR A 235 -10.71 2.18 15.07
N PHE A 236 -11.27 1.50 14.08
CA PHE A 236 -12.07 2.16 13.04
C PHE A 236 -13.43 2.58 13.58
N ASN A 237 -13.84 3.81 13.28
CA ASN A 237 -14.99 4.47 13.91
C ASN A 237 -15.73 5.44 12.95
N GLY A 238 -15.48 5.33 11.64
CA GLY A 238 -16.01 6.19 10.61
C GLY A 238 -15.32 7.55 10.43
N LEU A 239 -14.51 7.98 11.41
CA LEU A 239 -13.58 9.11 11.25
C LEU A 239 -12.17 8.63 10.90
N VAL A 240 -11.83 7.42 11.35
CA VAL A 240 -10.63 6.69 10.98
C VAL A 240 -11.06 5.41 10.29
N GLU A 241 -10.67 5.24 9.03
CA GLU A 241 -10.97 4.07 8.20
C GLU A 241 -9.78 3.82 7.25
N PRO A 242 -9.48 2.57 6.88
CA PRO A 242 -8.42 2.28 5.94
C PRO A 242 -8.84 2.59 4.50
N ILE A 243 -7.91 3.06 3.67
CA ILE A 243 -8.09 3.10 2.21
C ILE A 243 -7.71 1.75 1.60
N CYS A 244 -8.41 1.32 0.55
CA CYS A 244 -8.05 0.09 -0.12
C CYS A 244 -6.74 0.23 -0.91
N LEU A 245 -5.90 -0.79 -0.86
CA LEU A 245 -4.83 -0.96 -1.85
C LEU A 245 -5.43 -1.43 -3.17
N PRO A 246 -4.90 -1.00 -4.34
CA PRO A 246 -5.24 -1.57 -5.62
C PRO A 246 -4.97 -3.08 -5.69
N ASN A 247 -5.71 -3.79 -6.54
CA ASN A 247 -5.45 -5.20 -6.78
C ASN A 247 -4.31 -5.40 -7.80
N PHE A 248 -3.72 -6.58 -7.82
CA PHE A 248 -2.73 -6.92 -8.84
C PHE A 248 -3.36 -6.94 -10.23
N GLY A 249 -2.69 -6.29 -11.19
CA GLY A 249 -3.17 -6.14 -12.57
C GLY A 249 -4.34 -5.17 -12.73
N GLU A 250 -4.65 -4.38 -11.70
CA GLU A 250 -5.59 -3.27 -11.82
C GLU A 250 -4.88 -2.04 -12.39
N ASP A 251 -5.51 -1.44 -13.40
CA ASP A 251 -5.06 -0.23 -14.05
C ASP A 251 -6.10 0.88 -13.90
N PHE A 252 -5.62 2.12 -13.80
CA PHE A 252 -6.44 3.32 -13.69
C PHE A 252 -6.26 4.15 -14.96
N GLU A 253 -7.36 4.51 -15.60
CA GLU A 253 -7.33 5.18 -16.90
C GLU A 253 -6.81 6.62 -16.78
N ASP A 254 -6.08 7.06 -17.80
CA ASP A 254 -5.64 8.45 -17.90
C ASP A 254 -6.87 9.38 -17.91
N GLY A 255 -6.78 10.50 -17.18
CA GLY A 255 -7.91 11.41 -16.99
C GLY A 255 -8.88 11.01 -15.87
N THR A 256 -8.71 9.85 -15.23
CA THR A 256 -9.49 9.49 -14.03
C THR A 256 -9.30 10.57 -12.98
N MET A 257 -10.41 11.10 -12.47
CA MET A 257 -10.38 12.14 -11.45
C MET A 257 -10.17 11.53 -10.07
N CYS A 258 -9.07 11.88 -9.44
CA CYS A 258 -8.68 11.43 -8.10
C CYS A 258 -8.66 12.61 -7.12
N TRP A 259 -8.52 12.29 -5.85
CA TRP A 259 -8.43 13.24 -4.76
C TRP A 259 -7.05 13.20 -4.13
N ILE A 260 -6.54 14.38 -3.85
CA ILE A 260 -5.40 14.62 -2.98
C ILE A 260 -5.89 15.33 -1.73
N SER A 261 -5.25 15.03 -0.60
CA SER A 261 -5.54 15.68 0.69
C SER A 261 -4.29 15.77 1.55
N GLY A 262 -4.19 16.84 2.33
CA GLY A 262 -3.08 17.06 3.24
C GLY A 262 -3.07 18.46 3.86
N TRP A 263 -2.05 18.71 4.69
CA TRP A 263 -1.82 19.97 5.41
C TRP A 263 -0.62 20.72 4.84
N GLY A 264 -0.17 20.36 3.65
CA GLY A 264 0.96 21.01 3.00
C GLY A 264 0.73 22.49 2.72
N ALA A 265 1.81 23.14 2.31
CA ALA A 265 1.83 24.54 1.99
C ALA A 265 0.84 24.88 0.87
N THR A 266 0.17 26.02 1.00
CA THR A 266 -0.79 26.48 -0.04
C THR A 266 -0.13 27.24 -1.19
N SER A 267 1.18 27.50 -1.07
CA SER A 267 2.03 28.13 -2.08
C SER A 267 3.47 27.64 -1.91
N ASP A 268 4.25 27.65 -2.98
CA ASP A 268 5.64 27.17 -2.95
C ASP A 268 6.47 27.98 -1.94
N GLY A 269 7.08 27.29 -0.98
CA GLY A 269 7.85 27.89 0.12
C GLY A 269 6.99 28.60 1.18
N GLY A 270 5.66 28.46 1.14
CA GLY A 270 4.74 28.96 2.16
C GLY A 270 4.64 28.05 3.38
N ASP A 271 3.86 28.50 4.37
CA ASP A 271 3.60 27.74 5.59
C ASP A 271 2.58 26.62 5.37
N ALA A 272 2.70 25.55 6.16
CA ALA A 272 1.73 24.47 6.23
C ALA A 272 0.34 24.99 6.63
N SER A 273 -0.71 24.32 6.18
CA SER A 273 -2.09 24.70 6.49
C SER A 273 -2.51 24.18 7.86
N ASP A 274 -3.14 25.04 8.66
CA ASP A 274 -3.81 24.63 9.91
C ASP A 274 -5.05 23.75 9.65
N SER A 275 -5.58 23.72 8.43
CA SER A 275 -6.76 22.93 8.07
C SER A 275 -6.43 21.90 7.01
N LEU A 276 -7.07 20.73 7.07
CA LEU A 276 -6.92 19.70 6.06
C LEU A 276 -7.53 20.20 4.76
N LEU A 277 -6.72 20.34 3.72
CA LEU A 277 -7.17 20.76 2.40
C LEU A 277 -7.36 19.53 1.52
N SER A 278 -8.17 19.67 0.48
CA SER A 278 -8.32 18.63 -0.53
C SER A 278 -8.64 19.22 -1.88
N ALA A 279 -8.15 18.55 -2.92
CA ALA A 279 -8.40 18.96 -4.29
C ALA A 279 -8.61 17.75 -5.21
N ARG A 280 -9.28 17.98 -6.33
CA ARG A 280 -9.44 16.99 -7.39
C ARG A 280 -8.38 17.20 -8.46
N VAL A 281 -7.75 16.11 -8.88
CA VAL A 281 -6.73 16.12 -9.92
C VAL A 281 -6.93 14.93 -10.86
N PRO A 282 -6.83 15.12 -12.19
CA PRO A 282 -6.88 14.01 -13.14
C PRO A 282 -5.54 13.27 -13.17
N LEU A 283 -5.58 11.95 -13.40
CA LEU A 283 -4.38 11.18 -13.74
C LEU A 283 -3.82 11.63 -15.10
N ILE A 284 -2.50 11.72 -15.20
CA ILE A 284 -1.79 12.06 -16.43
C ILE A 284 -0.97 10.86 -16.89
N SER A 285 -1.06 10.54 -18.18
CA SER A 285 -0.30 9.46 -18.78
C SER A 285 1.20 9.63 -18.58
N SER A 286 1.91 8.52 -18.32
CA SER A 286 3.38 8.55 -18.19
C SER A 286 4.05 9.16 -19.41
N LYS A 287 3.48 8.97 -20.61
CA LYS A 287 3.98 9.56 -21.86
C LYS A 287 3.85 11.08 -21.86
N ALA A 288 2.69 11.62 -21.50
CA ALA A 288 2.48 13.07 -21.44
C ALA A 288 3.36 13.71 -20.37
N CYS A 289 3.44 13.09 -19.20
CA CYS A 289 4.25 13.58 -18.09
C CYS A 289 5.77 13.55 -18.38
N SER A 290 6.22 12.59 -19.19
CA SER A 290 7.63 12.45 -19.61
C SER A 290 8.04 13.37 -20.75
N THR A 291 7.14 14.17 -21.32
CA THR A 291 7.49 15.04 -22.46
C THR A 291 8.55 16.08 -22.08
N PRO A 292 9.36 16.57 -23.04
CA PRO A 292 10.39 17.56 -22.76
C PRO A 292 9.90 18.86 -22.11
N GLY A 293 8.64 19.24 -22.34
CA GLY A 293 8.03 20.41 -21.75
C GLY A 293 7.56 20.24 -20.30
N VAL A 294 7.53 19.01 -19.79
CA VAL A 294 7.00 18.65 -18.46
C VAL A 294 8.16 18.18 -17.57
N TYR A 295 8.53 16.90 -17.64
CA TYR A 295 9.63 16.32 -16.85
C TYR A 295 10.74 15.65 -17.67
N GLN A 296 10.86 15.88 -18.98
CA GLN A 296 12.06 15.50 -19.75
C GLN A 296 12.54 14.05 -19.58
N GLY A 297 11.61 13.10 -19.41
CA GLY A 297 11.94 11.69 -19.22
C GLY A 297 12.34 11.27 -17.79
N TYR A 298 12.22 12.13 -16.78
CA TYR A 298 12.50 11.79 -15.38
C TYR A 298 11.42 10.95 -14.70
N ILE A 299 10.34 10.59 -15.38
CA ILE A 299 9.26 9.76 -14.83
C ILE A 299 9.58 8.27 -15.01
N SER A 300 9.83 7.58 -13.90
CA SER A 300 10.09 6.14 -13.89
C SER A 300 8.78 5.33 -14.04
N PRO A 301 8.84 4.02 -14.37
CA PRO A 301 7.67 3.15 -14.34
C PRO A 301 7.01 3.04 -12.96
N GLY A 302 7.78 3.28 -11.89
CA GLY A 302 7.30 3.31 -10.50
C GLY A 302 6.60 4.61 -10.11
N MET A 303 6.44 5.56 -11.03
CA MET A 303 5.81 6.86 -10.80
C MET A 303 4.49 7.01 -11.58
N ILE A 304 3.61 7.84 -11.06
CA ILE A 304 2.37 8.29 -11.70
C ILE A 304 2.21 9.79 -11.50
N CYS A 305 1.72 10.49 -12.51
CA CYS A 305 1.49 11.92 -12.43
C CYS A 305 -0.01 12.21 -12.31
N ALA A 306 -0.35 13.25 -11.57
CA ALA A 306 -1.72 13.74 -11.48
C ALA A 306 -1.73 15.25 -11.30
N GLY A 307 -2.68 15.94 -11.93
CA GLY A 307 -2.79 17.40 -11.88
C GLY A 307 -3.22 18.00 -13.20
N TYR A 308 -3.16 19.33 -13.28
CA TYR A 308 -3.49 20.09 -14.48
C TYR A 308 -2.19 20.63 -15.09
N LEU A 309 -1.99 20.45 -16.40
CA LEU A 309 -0.80 20.98 -17.07
C LEU A 309 -0.83 22.51 -17.17
N GLU A 310 -2.01 23.11 -17.05
CA GLU A 310 -2.20 24.54 -16.92
C GLU A 310 -1.69 25.08 -15.57
N GLY A 311 -1.50 24.22 -14.58
CA GLY A 311 -1.17 24.57 -13.19
C GLY A 311 -2.43 24.88 -12.35
N GLY A 312 -2.24 25.57 -11.24
CA GLY A 312 -3.30 26.09 -10.36
C GLY A 312 -3.77 25.15 -9.25
N THR A 313 -3.67 23.82 -9.41
CA THR A 313 -4.04 22.86 -8.35
C THR A 313 -3.04 21.71 -8.32
N ASP A 314 -2.41 21.50 -7.17
CA ASP A 314 -1.37 20.49 -6.97
C ASP A 314 -1.20 20.16 -5.47
N SER A 315 -0.46 19.09 -5.17
CA SER A 315 0.10 18.85 -3.83
C SER A 315 1.35 19.72 -3.64
N CYS A 316 1.71 20.03 -2.40
CA CYS A 316 2.86 20.89 -2.10
C CYS A 316 3.68 20.37 -0.91
N GLN A 317 4.66 21.15 -0.44
CA GLN A 317 5.52 20.74 0.68
C GLN A 317 4.69 20.47 1.94
N GLY A 318 4.90 19.32 2.59
CA GLY A 318 4.08 18.84 3.71
C GLY A 318 2.99 17.83 3.32
N ASP A 319 2.57 17.79 2.05
CA ASP A 319 1.64 16.75 1.56
C ASP A 319 2.33 15.43 1.21
N SER A 320 3.66 15.41 1.21
CA SER A 320 4.48 14.24 0.93
C SER A 320 4.05 13.01 1.71
N GLY A 321 3.96 11.86 1.04
CA GLY A 321 3.41 10.62 1.58
C GLY A 321 1.89 10.56 1.70
N GLY A 322 1.19 11.68 1.50
CA GLY A 322 -0.26 11.77 1.49
C GLY A 322 -0.92 11.00 0.32
N PRO A 323 -2.24 10.77 0.41
CA PRO A 323 -2.96 9.92 -0.54
C PRO A 323 -3.22 10.60 -1.89
N LEU A 324 -2.97 9.88 -2.98
CA LEU A 324 -3.68 10.05 -4.24
C LEU A 324 -4.78 8.97 -4.32
N ALA A 325 -5.99 9.35 -3.90
CA ALA A 325 -7.12 8.45 -3.74
C ALA A 325 -8.07 8.54 -4.96
N CYS A 326 -8.26 7.45 -5.67
CA CYS A 326 -9.19 7.38 -6.80
C CYS A 326 -10.42 6.55 -6.41
N GLU A 327 -11.59 7.01 -6.84
CA GLU A 327 -12.86 6.31 -6.59
C GLU A 327 -13.20 5.42 -7.78
N ASP A 328 -13.49 4.15 -7.51
CA ASP A 328 -14.12 3.22 -8.45
C ASP A 328 -15.42 2.70 -7.80
N SER A 329 -15.50 1.41 -7.46
CA SER A 329 -16.55 0.89 -6.56
C SER A 329 -16.28 1.19 -5.08
N VAL A 330 -15.01 1.35 -4.73
CA VAL A 330 -14.48 1.75 -3.42
C VAL A 330 -13.31 2.70 -3.63
N TRP A 331 -12.92 3.44 -2.59
CA TRP A 331 -11.76 4.32 -2.65
C TRP A 331 -10.46 3.54 -2.58
N LYS A 332 -9.57 3.76 -3.55
CA LYS A 332 -8.28 3.08 -3.67
C LYS A 332 -7.10 4.05 -3.65
N LEU A 333 -6.03 3.65 -2.98
CA LEU A 333 -4.77 4.40 -2.91
C LEU A 333 -3.92 4.12 -4.15
N VAL A 334 -4.06 4.97 -5.16
CA VAL A 334 -3.37 4.79 -6.46
C VAL A 334 -1.94 5.32 -6.41
N GLY A 335 -1.72 6.37 -5.62
CA GLY A 335 -0.41 6.96 -5.42
C GLY A 335 -0.16 7.45 -4.01
N ALA A 336 1.11 7.65 -3.68
CA ALA A 336 1.56 8.39 -2.51
C ALA A 336 2.35 9.62 -2.97
N THR A 337 2.04 10.81 -2.46
CA THR A 337 2.71 12.07 -2.86
C THR A 337 4.21 11.96 -2.70
N SER A 338 4.98 12.26 -3.74
CA SER A 338 6.43 12.06 -3.73
C SER A 338 7.18 13.36 -4.03
N TRP A 339 6.95 13.98 -5.18
CA TRP A 339 7.63 15.22 -5.56
C TRP A 339 6.90 16.03 -6.63
N GLY A 340 7.36 17.26 -6.80
CA GLY A 340 6.96 18.19 -7.85
C GLY A 340 8.09 19.20 -8.09
N GLN A 341 7.97 20.04 -9.11
CA GLN A 341 8.86 21.18 -9.29
C GLN A 341 8.02 22.43 -9.09
N GLY A 342 8.27 23.15 -8.00
CA GLY A 342 7.32 24.14 -7.50
C GLY A 342 6.03 23.48 -7.03
N CYS A 343 4.99 24.28 -6.82
CA CYS A 343 3.64 23.81 -6.51
C CYS A 343 2.65 24.50 -7.44
N ALA A 344 1.82 23.71 -8.11
CA ALA A 344 0.77 24.22 -9.01
C ALA A 344 1.30 25.05 -10.20
N ASP A 345 2.54 24.83 -10.60
CA ASP A 345 3.18 25.47 -11.73
C ASP A 345 2.72 24.88 -13.07
N ARG A 346 2.71 25.74 -14.10
CA ARG A 346 2.39 25.30 -15.46
C ARG A 346 3.37 24.24 -15.94
N ASN A 347 2.83 23.16 -16.50
CA ASN A 347 3.55 21.96 -16.95
C ASN A 347 4.35 21.25 -15.85
N LYS A 348 4.03 21.46 -14.57
CA LYS A 348 4.69 20.79 -13.44
C LYS A 348 3.66 20.10 -12.52
N PRO A 349 2.94 19.09 -13.03
CA PRO A 349 1.96 18.38 -12.21
C PRO A 349 2.64 17.52 -11.14
N GLY A 350 2.00 17.33 -9.98
CA GLY A 350 2.51 16.45 -8.94
C GLY A 350 2.86 15.03 -9.43
N VAL A 351 3.95 14.50 -8.89
CA VAL A 351 4.46 13.15 -9.12
C VAL A 351 4.29 12.33 -7.85
N TYR A 352 3.69 11.16 -8.00
CA TYR A 352 3.32 10.25 -6.93
C TYR A 352 4.01 8.90 -7.16
N THR A 353 4.36 8.22 -6.09
CA THR A 353 4.79 6.82 -6.17
C THR A 353 3.59 5.96 -6.59
N ARG A 354 3.74 5.19 -7.67
CA ARG A 354 2.69 4.30 -8.20
C ARG A 354 2.53 3.08 -7.30
N VAL A 355 1.44 3.03 -6.54
CA VAL A 355 1.21 1.96 -5.53
C VAL A 355 1.11 0.59 -6.18
N THR A 356 0.52 0.47 -7.38
CA THR A 356 0.40 -0.82 -8.10
C THR A 356 1.74 -1.50 -8.36
N GLN A 357 2.82 -0.73 -8.53
CA GLN A 357 4.19 -1.25 -8.73
C GLN A 357 4.87 -1.68 -7.42
N SER A 358 4.34 -1.25 -6.28
CA SER A 358 4.88 -1.54 -4.94
C SER A 358 4.04 -2.56 -4.17
N LEU A 359 2.91 -3.04 -4.69
CA LEU A 359 1.99 -3.97 -4.00
C LEU A 359 2.67 -5.20 -3.43
N LYS A 360 3.56 -5.85 -4.20
CA LYS A 360 4.30 -7.02 -3.72
C LYS A 360 5.11 -6.68 -2.46
N TRP A 361 5.83 -5.57 -2.49
CA TRP A 361 6.62 -5.12 -1.35
C TRP A 361 5.73 -4.76 -0.16
N ILE A 362 4.62 -4.03 -0.39
CA ILE A 362 3.66 -3.64 0.66
C ILE A 362 3.12 -4.87 1.38
N HIS A 363 2.53 -5.81 0.65
CA HIS A 363 1.94 -7.03 1.24
C HIS A 363 2.98 -7.88 1.96
N GLN A 364 4.19 -8.04 1.37
CA GLN A 364 5.27 -8.76 2.02
C GLN A 364 5.65 -8.15 3.37
N GLN A 365 5.79 -6.82 3.45
CA GLN A 365 6.12 -6.16 4.72
C GLN A 365 4.98 -6.25 5.75
N MET A 366 3.73 -6.17 5.29
CA MET A 366 2.56 -6.27 6.17
C MET A 366 2.34 -7.70 6.70
N GLU A 367 2.72 -8.71 5.92
CA GLU A 367 2.60 -10.12 6.30
C GLU A 367 3.65 -10.55 7.34
N VAL A 368 4.88 -10.04 7.26
CA VAL A 368 6.01 -10.50 8.10
C VAL A 368 5.63 -10.48 9.60
N ARG A 369 5.43 -11.68 10.14
CA ARG A 369 5.16 -11.91 11.56
C ARG A 369 6.47 -12.09 12.31
N LYS A 370 6.81 -11.18 13.22
CA LYS A 370 7.69 -11.56 14.33
C LYS A 370 6.90 -12.51 15.25
N GLY A 371 7.09 -13.81 15.05
CA GLY A 371 6.46 -14.87 15.83
C GLY A 371 7.15 -16.24 15.76
N SER A 372 8.04 -16.49 14.80
CA SER A 372 8.85 -17.71 14.77
C SER A 372 10.07 -17.52 15.67
N ARG A 373 9.95 -17.89 16.95
CA ARG A 373 11.12 -18.28 17.74
C ARG A 373 11.71 -19.55 17.09
N GLY A 374 12.64 -19.35 16.16
CA GLY A 374 13.51 -20.38 15.60
C GLY A 374 14.91 -19.78 15.54
N TRP A 375 15.85 -20.39 16.25
CA TRP A 375 17.21 -19.91 16.39
C TRP A 375 17.90 -19.80 15.02
N GLY A 376 18.61 -18.70 14.77
CA GLY A 376 19.41 -18.53 13.56
C GLY A 376 19.75 -17.07 13.31
N LEU A 377 20.93 -16.65 13.77
CA LEU A 377 21.53 -15.32 13.62
C LEU A 377 21.48 -14.79 12.17
N GLY A 378 21.15 -13.51 12.00
CA GLY A 378 21.42 -12.80 10.74
C GLY A 378 20.46 -11.68 10.31
N LEU A 379 19.81 -10.95 11.22
CA LEU A 379 19.08 -9.73 10.85
C LEU A 379 20.03 -8.52 10.91
N ALA A 380 20.33 -7.94 9.75
CA ALA A 380 20.68 -6.53 9.66
C ALA A 380 19.41 -5.71 9.97
N VAL A 381 19.09 -5.62 11.26
CA VAL A 381 18.17 -4.66 11.84
C VAL A 381 19.04 -3.74 12.68
N ILE A 382 19.01 -2.45 12.38
CA ILE A 382 19.60 -1.43 13.25
C ILE A 382 18.75 -1.44 14.53
N ASP A 383 19.25 -2.11 15.57
CA ASP A 383 18.81 -2.01 16.95
C ASP A 383 20.04 -2.13 17.86
N GLU A 384 20.02 -1.39 18.97
CA GLU A 384 21.14 -0.95 19.80
C GLU A 384 21.90 -2.04 20.59
N GLN A 385 23.13 -1.66 21.01
CA GLN A 385 24.06 -2.18 22.06
C GLN A 385 25.43 -2.53 21.44
N VAL A 386 26.59 -1.97 21.84
CA VAL A 386 27.31 -1.97 23.14
C VAL A 386 28.31 -0.76 23.11
N PHE A 387 28.48 0.10 24.13
CA PHE A 387 29.39 -0.11 25.28
C PHE A 387 29.24 1.02 26.33
N GLU A 388 28.99 0.64 27.58
CA GLU A 388 29.54 1.33 28.76
C GLU A 388 30.90 0.72 29.12
N GLY A 389 31.85 1.55 29.55
CA GLY A 389 32.94 1.13 30.46
C GLY A 389 34.36 1.11 29.92
N LEU A 390 35.01 2.28 29.85
CA LEU A 390 36.29 2.59 30.51
C LEU A 390 36.48 4.10 30.61
#